data_AF-M6G6Y7-F1
#
_entry.id   AF-M6G6Y7-F1
#
_cell.length_a   1.000
_cell.length_b   1.000
_cell.length_c   1.000
_cell.angle_alpha   90.00
_cell.angle_beta   90.00
_cell.angle_gamma   90.00
#
_symmetry.space_group_name_H-M   'P 1'
#
loop_
_entity.id
_entity.type
_entity.pdbx_description
1 polymer ?
#
loop_
_entity_poly.entity_id
_entity_poly.type
_entity_poly.pdbx_seq_one_letter_code
_entity_poly.pdbx_strand_id
1 'polypeptide(L)'
;MQNVNSTENQGNNSNNNNSQCPAPAGPFNPGAIFDTGQTLCWNGAGTVQTCALWLPGADGDFNNVPNARSFVGPTQHCKFTSDYTIFDPLHGLTWKACAQGQTGSDCSGSVAAPINWADANAGLSGSCTELNTLNSGEGYAGRTNWRIPTVRELASIVHYTNNPHIENAFFLLEHLQEGLI
;
A
#
# COMPACT_ATOMS: atom_id res chain seq x y z
N MET A 1 -41.99 29.05 25.72
CA MET A 1 -40.78 28.48 25.11
C MET A 1 -41.15 27.97 23.73
N GLN A 2 -40.34 28.37 22.74
CA GLN A 2 -40.23 27.84 21.37
C GLN A 2 -41.37 28.11 20.37
N ASN A 3 -41.10 29.09 19.51
CA ASN A 3 -41.53 29.20 18.13
C ASN A 3 -40.23 29.28 17.33
N VAL A 4 -40.00 28.45 16.30
CA VAL A 4 -40.02 28.81 14.87
C VAL A 4 -39.87 27.51 14.05
N ASN A 5 -40.73 27.41 13.04
CA ASN A 5 -40.80 26.41 11.99
C ASN A 5 -39.66 26.60 10.98
N SER A 6 -38.94 25.54 10.61
CA SER A 6 -38.24 25.43 9.32
C SER A 6 -37.98 23.97 8.99
N THR A 7 -38.97 23.34 8.37
CA THR A 7 -38.79 22.26 7.41
C THR A 7 -38.00 22.77 6.20
N GLU A 8 -37.30 21.84 5.54
CA GLU A 8 -36.60 21.98 4.25
C GLU A 8 -35.17 22.55 4.27
N ASN A 9 -34.20 21.65 4.15
CA ASN A 9 -33.60 21.45 2.83
C ASN A 9 -32.88 20.10 2.75
N GLN A 10 -33.58 19.11 2.18
CA GLN A 10 -32.91 18.09 1.37
C GLN A 10 -32.27 18.83 0.19
N GLY A 11 -31.01 19.21 0.33
CA GLY A 11 -30.18 19.63 -0.78
C GLY A 11 -29.82 18.42 -1.63
N ASN A 12 -30.80 17.91 -2.37
CA ASN A 12 -30.56 17.07 -3.53
C ASN A 12 -30.03 18.02 -4.62
N ASN A 13 -28.71 18.17 -4.71
CA ASN A 13 -28.10 18.88 -5.83
C ASN A 13 -27.58 17.87 -6.83
N SER A 14 -28.28 17.87 -7.96
CA SER A 14 -28.22 16.93 -9.06
C SER A 14 -26.84 16.84 -9.72
N ASN A 15 -26.59 15.65 -10.26
CA ASN A 15 -25.82 15.40 -11.47
C ASN A 15 -24.35 15.80 -11.46
N ASN A 16 -23.53 14.89 -10.97
CA ASN A 16 -22.39 14.46 -11.78
C ASN A 16 -22.59 12.98 -12.07
N ASN A 17 -22.92 12.63 -13.31
CA ASN A 17 -22.67 11.29 -13.85
C ASN A 17 -21.14 11.12 -13.94
N ASN A 18 -20.48 11.09 -12.78
CA ASN A 18 -19.06 10.81 -12.71
C ASN A 18 -18.97 9.31 -12.46
N SER A 19 -18.55 8.59 -13.50
CA SER A 19 -18.22 7.17 -13.45
C SER A 19 -17.03 6.92 -12.52
N GLN A 20 -17.21 7.15 -11.22
CA GLN A 20 -16.18 6.96 -10.22
C GLN A 20 -15.99 5.45 -10.05
N CYS A 21 -14.82 4.96 -10.45
CA CYS A 21 -14.41 3.60 -10.18
C CYS A 21 -14.44 3.38 -8.66
N PRO A 22 -15.14 2.35 -8.15
CA PRO A 22 -15.08 2.03 -6.73
C PRO A 22 -13.63 1.72 -6.35
N ALA A 23 -13.05 2.51 -5.46
CA ALA A 23 -11.72 2.26 -4.91
C ALA A 23 -11.87 1.90 -3.42
N PRO A 24 -11.20 0.84 -2.93
CA PRO A 24 -11.13 0.58 -1.50
C PRO A 24 -10.61 1.81 -0.76
N ALA A 25 -11.27 2.16 0.34
CA ALA A 25 -10.90 3.25 1.21
C ALA A 25 -11.17 2.85 2.66
N GLY A 26 -10.35 3.37 3.57
CA GLY A 26 -10.43 3.10 5.00
C GLY A 26 -9.89 4.29 5.79
N PRO A 27 -10.06 4.29 7.12
CA PRO A 27 -9.57 5.38 7.96
C PRO A 27 -8.05 5.48 7.87
N PHE A 28 -7.53 6.69 7.70
CA PHE A 28 -6.09 6.92 7.71
C PHE A 28 -5.57 6.80 9.15
N ASN A 29 -4.70 5.82 9.39
CA ASN A 29 -4.12 5.57 10.71
C ASN A 29 -2.60 5.29 10.61
N PRO A 30 -1.77 6.34 10.55
CA PRO A 30 -0.31 6.19 10.41
C PRO A 30 0.37 5.68 11.70
N GLY A 31 -0.37 5.59 12.80
CA GLY A 31 0.11 5.06 14.08
C GLY A 31 -0.19 3.57 14.27
N ALA A 32 -0.92 2.94 13.34
CA ALA A 32 -1.13 1.50 13.40
C ALA A 32 0.20 0.76 13.20
N ILE A 33 0.27 -0.46 13.75
CA ILE A 33 1.45 -1.31 13.67
C ILE A 33 0.96 -2.68 13.23
N PHE A 34 1.52 -3.19 12.14
CA PHE A 34 1.37 -4.59 11.76
C PHE A 34 2.24 -5.48 12.63
N ASP A 35 1.78 -6.71 12.83
CA ASP A 35 2.68 -7.79 13.21
C ASP A 35 3.81 -7.93 12.17
N THR A 36 5.01 -8.23 12.66
CA THR A 36 6.24 -8.43 11.88
C THR A 36 6.11 -9.57 10.85
N GLY A 37 5.14 -10.47 11.05
CA GLY A 37 5.00 -11.71 10.29
C GLY A 37 6.01 -12.78 10.72
N GLN A 38 6.84 -12.48 11.73
CA GLN A 38 7.72 -13.46 12.35
C GLN A 38 6.89 -14.48 13.11
N THR A 39 7.08 -15.76 12.80
CA THR A 39 6.41 -16.88 13.52
C THR A 39 7.40 -17.83 14.17
N LEU A 40 8.71 -17.61 13.96
CA LEU A 40 9.80 -18.44 14.47
C LEU A 40 10.67 -17.62 15.42
N CYS A 41 11.17 -18.24 16.49
CA CYS A 41 12.14 -17.61 17.37
C CYS A 41 13.52 -18.24 17.18
N TRP A 42 14.58 -17.46 17.37
CA TRP A 42 15.94 -17.88 17.11
C TRP A 42 16.80 -17.68 18.35
N ASN A 43 17.66 -18.64 18.67
CA ASN A 43 18.63 -18.50 19.75
C ASN A 43 19.89 -17.73 19.29
N GLY A 44 20.79 -17.42 20.22
CA GLY A 44 22.06 -16.73 19.92
C GLY A 44 23.02 -17.49 18.99
N ALA A 45 22.75 -18.76 18.71
CA ALA A 45 23.49 -19.57 17.73
C ALA A 45 22.78 -19.66 16.37
N GLY A 46 21.67 -18.93 16.17
CA GLY A 46 20.92 -18.93 14.92
C GLY A 46 20.15 -20.23 14.66
N THR A 47 19.72 -20.94 15.71
CA THR A 47 18.84 -22.12 15.58
C THR A 47 17.40 -21.76 15.92
N VAL A 48 16.44 -22.25 15.13
CA VAL A 48 15.00 -22.09 15.38
C VAL A 48 14.58 -22.79 16.67
N GLN A 49 13.76 -22.12 17.47
CA GLN A 49 13.18 -22.64 18.71
C GLN A 49 11.71 -22.24 18.84
N THR A 50 11.00 -22.95 19.71
CA THR A 50 9.61 -22.64 20.06
C THR A 50 9.56 -21.39 20.95
N CYS A 51 8.96 -20.31 20.46
CA CYS A 51 8.86 -19.03 21.14
C CYS A 51 8.31 -19.16 22.56
N ALA A 52 7.09 -19.69 22.70
CA ALA A 52 6.40 -19.85 23.98
C ALA A 52 7.19 -20.62 25.07
N LEU A 53 8.12 -21.51 24.69
CA LEU A 53 8.87 -22.32 25.67
C LEU A 53 10.23 -21.73 26.06
N TRP A 54 10.95 -21.14 25.11
CA TRP A 54 12.36 -20.77 25.30
C TRP A 54 12.60 -19.25 25.22
N LEU A 55 11.74 -18.53 24.50
CA LEU A 55 11.84 -17.09 24.28
C LEU A 55 10.44 -16.45 24.33
N PRO A 56 9.70 -16.62 25.46
CA PRO A 56 8.36 -16.06 25.57
C PRO A 56 8.43 -14.53 25.48
N GLY A 57 7.51 -13.94 24.71
CA GLY A 57 7.51 -12.51 24.43
C GLY A 57 8.53 -12.03 23.38
N ALA A 58 9.20 -12.94 22.68
CA ALA A 58 9.85 -12.60 21.41
C ALA A 58 8.78 -12.31 20.34
N ASP A 59 9.17 -11.63 19.28
CA ASP A 59 8.30 -11.26 18.15
C ASP A 59 7.53 -12.46 17.57
N GLY A 60 8.21 -13.59 17.38
CA GLY A 60 7.61 -14.83 16.89
C GLY A 60 6.54 -15.45 17.79
N ASP A 61 6.43 -15.02 19.05
CA ASP A 61 5.41 -15.48 20.00
C ASP A 61 4.05 -14.78 19.78
N PHE A 62 4.04 -13.68 19.01
CA PHE A 62 2.92 -12.76 18.87
C PHE A 62 2.28 -12.81 17.48
N ASN A 63 1.57 -13.90 17.18
CA ASN A 63 0.89 -14.03 15.89
C ASN A 63 -0.26 -13.03 15.73
N ASN A 64 -0.17 -12.15 14.73
CA ASN A 64 -1.16 -11.13 14.38
C ASN A 64 -1.41 -10.09 15.49
N VAL A 65 -0.43 -9.83 16.35
CA VAL A 65 -0.52 -8.85 17.44
C VAL A 65 0.45 -7.68 17.17
N PRO A 66 0.01 -6.40 17.30
CA PRO A 66 -1.32 -5.96 17.69
C PRO A 66 -2.37 -6.06 16.58
N ASN A 67 -1.95 -6.14 15.31
CA ASN A 67 -2.84 -6.27 14.17
C ASN A 67 -2.29 -7.28 13.17
N ALA A 68 -3.17 -8.12 12.63
CA ALA A 68 -2.85 -8.98 11.49
C ALA A 68 -2.41 -8.16 10.28
N ARG A 69 -1.46 -8.69 9.52
CA ARG A 69 -1.08 -8.13 8.23
C ARG A 69 -2.20 -8.38 7.22
N SER A 70 -2.63 -7.35 6.51
CA SER A 70 -3.77 -7.42 5.58
C SER A 70 -3.58 -6.43 4.45
N PHE A 71 -3.79 -6.89 3.22
CA PHE A 71 -3.80 -6.08 2.01
C PHE A 71 -4.93 -6.53 1.09
N VAL A 72 -5.37 -5.65 0.20
CA VAL A 72 -6.41 -5.92 -0.80
C VAL A 72 -5.89 -5.54 -2.18
N GLY A 73 -5.85 -6.50 -3.10
CA GLY A 73 -5.37 -6.32 -4.47
C GLY A 73 -4.35 -7.37 -4.87
N PRO A 74 -3.60 -7.15 -5.98
CA PRO A 74 -3.67 -5.98 -6.87
C PRO A 74 -5.04 -5.78 -7.52
N THR A 75 -5.57 -4.55 -7.46
CA THR A 75 -6.87 -4.19 -8.03
C THR A 75 -6.66 -3.28 -9.24
N GLN A 76 -7.18 -3.70 -10.40
CA GLN A 76 -7.16 -2.92 -11.63
C GLN A 76 -8.13 -1.74 -11.54
N HIS A 77 -7.70 -0.57 -12.00
CA HIS A 77 -8.59 0.58 -12.09
C HIS A 77 -9.54 0.45 -13.31
N CYS A 78 -10.82 0.81 -13.13
CA CYS A 78 -11.85 0.50 -14.13
C CYS A 78 -11.78 1.33 -15.42
N LYS A 79 -11.19 2.54 -15.35
CA LYS A 79 -10.95 3.43 -16.50
C LYS A 79 -9.53 3.27 -17.06
N PHE A 80 -8.53 3.47 -16.19
CA PHE A 80 -7.12 3.25 -16.48
C PHE A 80 -6.73 1.78 -16.27
N THR A 81 -7.03 0.93 -17.24
CA THR A 81 -6.86 -0.53 -17.12
C THR A 81 -5.41 -0.99 -16.96
N SER A 82 -4.43 -0.12 -17.20
CA SER A 82 -3.01 -0.41 -16.94
C SER A 82 -2.58 -0.08 -15.50
N ASP A 83 -3.46 0.54 -14.72
CA ASP A 83 -3.15 1.02 -13.38
C ASP A 83 -3.67 0.02 -12.34
N TYR A 84 -2.74 -0.53 -11.55
CA TYR A 84 -3.02 -1.51 -10.51
C TYR A 84 -2.59 -0.97 -9.16
N THR A 85 -3.43 -1.16 -8.15
CA THR A 85 -3.18 -0.67 -6.80
C THR A 85 -3.41 -1.74 -5.74
N ILE A 86 -2.71 -1.61 -4.63
CA ILE A 86 -2.88 -2.46 -3.44
C ILE A 86 -3.34 -1.55 -2.31
N PHE A 87 -4.42 -1.91 -1.64
CA PHE A 87 -4.94 -1.16 -0.51
C PHE A 87 -4.51 -1.80 0.81
N ASP A 88 -3.93 -1.00 1.70
CA ASP A 88 -3.64 -1.32 3.09
C ASP A 88 -4.80 -0.81 3.96
N PRO A 89 -5.73 -1.70 4.37
CA PRO A 89 -6.88 -1.33 5.19
C PRO A 89 -6.51 -0.90 6.61
N LEU A 90 -5.34 -1.29 7.12
CA LEU A 90 -4.94 -0.95 8.49
C LEU A 90 -4.49 0.52 8.58
N HIS A 91 -3.69 0.97 7.62
CA HIS A 91 -3.20 2.36 7.58
C HIS A 91 -4.08 3.29 6.74
N GLY A 92 -4.98 2.74 5.93
CA GLY A 92 -5.75 3.50 4.94
C GLY A 92 -4.88 3.99 3.77
N LEU A 93 -3.79 3.28 3.48
CA LEU A 93 -2.83 3.61 2.42
C LEU A 93 -3.17 2.88 1.13
N THR A 94 -2.87 3.51 0.00
CA THR A 94 -2.91 2.87 -1.31
C THR A 94 -1.52 2.88 -1.90
N TRP A 95 -1.05 1.70 -2.29
CA TRP A 95 0.23 1.48 -2.91
C TRP A 95 0.04 1.25 -4.41
N LYS A 96 1.03 1.67 -5.19
CA LYS A 96 1.13 1.21 -6.58
C LYS A 96 1.52 -0.27 -6.53
N ALA A 97 0.83 -1.11 -7.30
CA ALA A 97 1.05 -2.56 -7.23
C ALA A 97 2.38 -2.98 -7.85
N CYS A 98 2.76 -2.34 -8.95
CA CYS A 98 3.92 -2.71 -9.74
C CYS A 98 5.02 -1.66 -9.67
N ALA A 99 6.26 -2.13 -9.76
CA ALA A 99 7.42 -1.26 -9.90
C ALA A 99 7.27 -0.32 -11.10
N GLN A 100 8.04 0.76 -11.12
CA GLN A 100 8.01 1.69 -12.24
C GLN A 100 8.33 0.98 -13.56
N GLY A 101 7.60 1.30 -14.63
CA GLY A 101 7.71 0.63 -15.93
C GLY A 101 6.89 -0.64 -16.08
N GLN A 102 6.47 -1.29 -14.98
CA GLN A 102 5.67 -2.53 -15.02
C GLN A 102 4.16 -2.28 -14.92
N THR A 103 3.37 -3.25 -15.41
CA THR A 103 1.90 -3.25 -15.38
C THR A 103 1.38 -4.70 -15.35
N GLY A 104 0.06 -4.86 -15.21
CA GLY A 104 -0.61 -6.16 -15.05
C GLY A 104 -0.87 -6.51 -13.59
N SER A 105 -1.71 -7.51 -13.36
CA SER A 105 -2.02 -8.02 -12.02
C SER A 105 -0.85 -8.75 -11.37
N ASP A 106 0.09 -9.21 -12.18
CA ASP A 106 1.30 -9.93 -11.79
C ASP A 106 2.59 -9.12 -12.03
N CYS A 107 2.45 -7.86 -12.49
CA CYS A 107 3.56 -6.99 -12.86
C CYS A 107 4.47 -7.54 -13.97
N SER A 108 3.98 -8.46 -14.80
CA SER A 108 4.76 -9.08 -15.89
C SER A 108 4.60 -8.36 -17.25
N GLY A 109 3.71 -7.36 -17.34
CA GLY A 109 3.34 -6.73 -18.61
C GLY A 109 4.44 -5.91 -19.31
N SER A 110 5.50 -5.52 -18.59
CA SER A 110 6.63 -4.73 -19.08
C SER A 110 7.86 -4.90 -18.18
N VAL A 111 9.00 -4.35 -18.58
CA VAL A 111 10.23 -4.34 -17.78
C VAL A 111 10.23 -3.23 -16.74
N ALA A 112 10.81 -3.51 -15.58
CA ALA A 112 11.03 -2.48 -14.57
C ALA A 112 12.01 -1.42 -15.10
N ALA A 113 11.65 -0.15 -14.91
CA ALA A 113 12.46 1.00 -15.19
C ALA A 113 12.99 1.53 -13.83
N PRO A 114 14.25 1.27 -13.48
CA PRO A 114 14.79 1.65 -12.18
C PRO A 114 14.84 3.18 -12.06
N ILE A 115 14.51 3.67 -10.88
CA ILE A 115 14.62 5.08 -10.51
C ILE A 115 15.45 5.17 -9.23
N ASN A 116 16.41 6.08 -9.17
CA ASN A 116 17.16 6.32 -7.95
C ASN A 116 16.46 7.35 -7.06
N TRP A 117 16.88 7.44 -5.80
CA TRP A 117 16.27 8.34 -4.83
C TRP A 117 16.36 9.83 -5.24
N ALA A 118 17.47 10.26 -5.86
CA ALA A 118 17.65 11.65 -6.26
C ALA A 118 16.65 12.05 -7.36
N ASP A 119 16.47 11.18 -8.36
CA ASP A 119 15.54 11.39 -9.48
C ASP A 119 14.08 11.33 -9.00
N ALA A 120 13.77 10.39 -8.10
CA ALA A 120 12.45 10.29 -7.47
C ALA A 120 12.11 11.57 -6.69
N ASN A 121 13.06 12.10 -5.90
CA ASN A 121 12.88 13.32 -5.12
C ASN A 121 12.87 14.58 -5.99
N ALA A 122 13.59 14.58 -7.11
CA ALA A 122 13.60 15.68 -8.09
C ALA A 122 12.33 15.71 -8.97
N GLY A 123 11.42 14.75 -8.83
CA GLY A 123 10.18 14.71 -9.61
C GLY A 123 10.38 14.29 -11.06
N LEU A 124 11.44 13.53 -11.37
CA LEU A 124 11.72 13.06 -12.72
C LEU A 124 10.82 11.88 -13.12
N SER A 125 11.00 11.37 -14.34
CA SER A 125 10.23 10.22 -14.84
C SER A 125 10.35 9.03 -13.90
N GLY A 126 9.20 8.47 -13.52
CA GLY A 126 9.03 7.42 -12.53
C GLY A 126 8.72 7.89 -11.12
N SER A 127 8.82 9.20 -10.85
CA SER A 127 8.52 9.76 -9.54
C SER A 127 7.04 9.83 -9.23
N CYS A 128 6.70 9.99 -7.96
CA CYS A 128 5.34 10.25 -7.53
C CYS A 128 4.77 11.54 -8.12
N THR A 129 5.60 12.55 -8.39
CA THR A 129 5.19 13.79 -9.08
C THR A 129 4.67 13.49 -10.47
N GLU A 130 5.33 12.60 -11.22
CA GLU A 130 4.85 12.16 -12.53
C GLU A 130 3.55 11.34 -12.40
N LEU A 131 3.46 10.43 -11.43
CA LEU A 131 2.21 9.67 -11.18
C LEU A 131 1.01 10.60 -10.96
N ASN A 132 1.21 11.75 -10.32
CA ASN A 132 0.16 12.74 -10.07
C ASN A 132 -0.29 13.50 -11.34
N THR A 133 0.46 13.45 -12.44
CA THR A 133 0.13 14.12 -13.70
C THR A 133 -0.33 13.17 -14.80
N LEU A 134 -0.21 11.85 -14.59
CA LEU A 134 -0.67 10.82 -15.52
C LEU A 134 -2.17 10.93 -15.82
N ASN A 135 -2.62 10.18 -16.82
CA ASN A 135 -4.04 10.07 -17.18
C ASN A 135 -4.68 11.45 -17.45
N SER A 136 -3.99 12.30 -18.22
CA SER A 136 -4.44 13.66 -18.54
C SER A 136 -4.68 14.53 -17.30
N GLY A 137 -3.90 14.34 -16.24
CA GLY A 137 -4.02 15.07 -14.98
C GLY A 137 -5.00 14.47 -13.97
N GLU A 138 -5.65 13.34 -14.28
CA GLU A 138 -6.45 12.59 -13.30
C GLU A 138 -5.57 11.74 -12.37
N GLY A 139 -4.29 11.59 -12.70
CA GLY A 139 -3.30 10.86 -11.93
C GLY A 139 -3.40 9.34 -12.06
N TYR A 140 -2.38 8.62 -11.61
CA TYR A 140 -2.32 7.17 -11.64
C TYR A 140 -3.45 6.56 -10.81
N ALA A 141 -4.22 5.65 -11.40
CA ALA A 141 -5.43 5.07 -10.82
C ALA A 141 -6.45 6.14 -10.34
N GLY A 142 -6.51 7.30 -11.00
CA GLY A 142 -7.40 8.40 -10.62
C GLY A 142 -7.01 9.12 -9.34
N ARG A 143 -5.73 9.01 -8.92
CA ARG A 143 -5.19 9.62 -7.70
C ARG A 143 -4.04 10.56 -8.03
N THR A 144 -4.10 11.77 -7.48
CA THR A 144 -3.13 12.86 -7.69
C THR A 144 -2.35 13.22 -6.43
N ASN A 145 -2.37 12.35 -5.41
CA ASN A 145 -1.71 12.54 -4.12
C ASN A 145 -0.65 11.45 -3.83
N TRP A 146 -0.07 10.86 -4.87
CA TRP A 146 1.08 9.97 -4.76
C TRP A 146 2.27 10.70 -4.17
N ARG A 147 2.99 10.02 -3.28
CA ARG A 147 4.21 10.51 -2.63
C ARG A 147 5.11 9.35 -2.24
N ILE A 148 6.37 9.67 -2.01
CA ILE A 148 7.32 8.71 -1.42
C ILE A 148 6.81 8.37 0.00
N PRO A 149 6.73 7.08 0.36
CA PRO A 149 6.30 6.66 1.69
C PRO A 149 7.29 7.11 2.76
N THR A 150 6.79 7.37 3.96
CA THR A 150 7.66 7.53 5.13
C THR A 150 8.23 6.18 5.55
N VAL A 151 9.29 6.18 6.36
CA VAL A 151 9.90 4.93 6.87
C VAL A 151 8.88 4.05 7.62
N ARG A 152 7.92 4.64 8.34
CA ARG A 152 6.90 3.88 9.07
C ARG A 152 5.90 3.21 8.14
N GLU A 153 5.50 3.91 7.09
CA GLU A 153 4.57 3.37 6.09
C GLU A 153 5.27 2.29 5.27
N LEU A 154 6.55 2.49 4.93
CA LEU A 154 7.36 1.48 4.27
C LEU A 154 7.48 0.20 5.10
N ALA A 155 7.65 0.31 6.43
CA ALA A 155 7.66 -0.84 7.32
C ALA A 155 6.34 -1.63 7.29
N SER A 156 5.23 -1.01 6.87
CA SER A 156 3.94 -1.69 6.78
C SER A 156 3.91 -2.78 5.71
N ILE A 157 4.78 -2.70 4.69
CA ILE A 157 4.87 -3.69 3.61
C ILE A 157 6.04 -4.68 3.78
N VAL A 158 6.87 -4.50 4.80
CA VAL A 158 8.03 -5.38 5.09
C VAL A 158 7.58 -6.63 5.84
N HIS A 159 7.81 -7.82 5.27
CA HIS A 159 7.54 -9.11 5.92
C HIS A 159 8.86 -9.80 6.31
N TYR A 160 9.15 -9.91 7.61
CA TYR A 160 10.51 -10.26 8.08
C TYR A 160 10.91 -11.72 7.84
N THR A 161 9.96 -12.63 7.63
CA THR A 161 10.29 -14.03 7.27
C THR A 161 10.49 -14.25 5.78
N ASN A 162 10.11 -13.28 4.93
CA ASN A 162 10.24 -13.43 3.50
C ASN A 162 11.66 -13.06 3.07
N ASN A 163 12.14 -13.67 1.98
CA ASN A 163 13.35 -13.23 1.29
C ASN A 163 12.99 -13.01 -0.17
N PRO A 164 12.94 -11.77 -0.67
CA PRO A 164 13.21 -10.49 0.03
C PRO A 164 12.18 -10.17 1.12
N HIS A 165 12.54 -9.32 2.09
CA HIS A 165 11.71 -8.93 3.23
C HIS A 165 10.57 -7.98 2.84
N ILE A 166 9.68 -8.43 1.97
CA ILE A 166 8.47 -7.72 1.55
C ILE A 166 7.29 -8.69 1.55
N GLU A 167 6.08 -8.17 1.67
CA GLU A 167 4.86 -8.96 1.49
C GLU A 167 4.70 -9.41 0.03
N ASN A 168 5.38 -10.50 -0.34
CA ASN A 168 5.49 -11.00 -1.70
C ASN A 168 4.18 -11.57 -2.27
N ALA A 169 3.17 -11.84 -1.44
CA ALA A 169 1.85 -12.25 -1.90
C ALA A 169 1.10 -11.10 -2.61
N PHE A 170 1.46 -9.85 -2.32
CA PHE A 170 0.81 -8.66 -2.87
C PHE A 170 1.79 -7.82 -3.71
N PHE A 171 3.05 -7.72 -3.26
CA PHE A 171 4.11 -6.97 -3.92
C PHE A 171 5.06 -7.95 -4.60
N LEU A 172 4.74 -8.31 -5.83
CA LEU A 172 5.50 -9.29 -6.60
C LEU A 172 6.85 -8.71 -7.03
N LEU A 173 7.92 -9.43 -6.70
CA LEU A 173 9.28 -9.10 -7.10
C LEU A 173 9.80 -10.21 -8.00
N GLU A 174 9.41 -10.23 -9.27
CA GLU A 174 10.01 -11.19 -10.20
C GLU A 174 11.45 -10.81 -10.61
N HIS A 175 11.92 -9.59 -10.34
CA HIS A 175 13.28 -9.18 -10.73
C HIS A 175 13.93 -8.28 -9.66
N LEU A 176 14.44 -8.93 -8.60
CA LEU A 176 15.36 -8.29 -7.67
C LEU A 176 16.68 -7.94 -8.39
N GLN A 177 16.75 -6.73 -8.91
CA GLN A 177 18.03 -6.03 -8.96
C GLN A 177 17.77 -4.54 -8.73
N GLU A 178 18.03 -4.13 -7.48
CA GLU A 178 18.39 -2.77 -7.09
C GLU A 178 17.41 -1.64 -7.52
N GLY A 179 16.47 -1.28 -6.65
CA GLY A 179 16.02 0.12 -6.60
C GLY A 179 14.51 0.37 -6.60
N LEU A 180 14.08 0.82 -5.42
CA LEU A 180 12.92 1.66 -5.13
C LEU A 180 11.50 1.07 -5.25
N ILE A 181 10.77 1.33 -4.17
CA ILE A 181 9.32 1.37 -4.04
C ILE A 181 8.88 2.80 -4.33
#